data_AF-A0A075FS93-F1
#
_entry.id   AF-A0A075FS93-F1
#
_cell.length_a   1.000
_cell.length_b   1.000
_cell.length_c   1.000
_cell.angle_alpha   90.00
_cell.angle_beta   90.00
_cell.angle_gamma   90.00
#
_symmetry.space_group_name_H-M   'P 1'
#
loop_
_entity.id
_entity.type
_entity.pdbx_description
1 polymer ?
#
loop_
_entity_poly.entity_id
_entity_poly.type
_entity_poly.pdbx_seq_one_letter_code
_entity_poly.pdbx_strand_id
1 'polypeptide(L)'
;MEKIIRERKSNGVKIIHLTMYGQNINSVEMKIRNEDKILIVVGAEKVPREIYELADYNVAVGNQPHSEVSALGVLLDRIQQGKQFESGFENSERVIIPQKQGKDVRINKTTD
;
A
#
# COMPACT_ATOMS: atom_id res chain seq x y z
N MET A 1 10.43 5.89 14.47
CA MET A 1 9.17 5.56 13.77
C MET A 1 8.00 6.37 14.31
N GLU A 2 7.76 6.38 15.63
CA GLU A 2 6.65 7.11 16.26
C GLU A 2 6.60 8.61 15.95
N LYS A 3 7.74 9.31 15.96
CA LYS A 3 7.80 10.74 15.64
C LYS A 3 7.17 11.05 14.29
N ILE A 4 7.51 10.28 13.26
CA ILE A 4 6.98 10.45 11.89
C ILE A 4 5.48 10.16 11.86
N ILE A 5 5.03 9.09 12.53
CA ILE A 5 3.61 8.74 12.59
C ILE A 5 2.80 9.85 13.26
N ARG A 6 3.27 10.36 14.40
CA ARG A 6 2.62 11.46 15.14
C ARG A 6 2.57 12.74 14.30
N GLU A 7 3.68 13.10 13.66
CA GLU A 7 3.77 14.27 12.78
C GLU A 7 2.82 14.16 11.56
N ARG A 8 2.77 13.00 10.91
CA ARG A 8 1.86 12.77 9.79
C ARG A 8 0.40 12.82 10.24
N LYS A 9 0.09 12.22 11.39
CA LYS A 9 -1.25 12.24 11.97
C LYS A 9 -1.70 13.66 12.33
N SER A 10 -0.81 14.50 12.89
CA SER A 10 -1.14 15.92 13.13
C SER A 10 -1.39 16.72 11.86
N ASN A 11 -0.86 16.28 10.72
CA ASN A 11 -1.11 16.85 9.40
C ASN A 11 -2.35 16.27 8.70
N GLY A 12 -3.21 15.54 9.44
CA GLY A 12 -4.45 14.97 8.93
C GLY A 12 -4.29 13.67 8.14
N VAL A 13 -3.10 13.06 8.12
CA VAL A 13 -2.87 11.77 7.44
C VAL A 13 -3.39 10.62 8.31
N LYS A 14 -4.18 9.73 7.73
CA LYS A 14 -4.67 8.53 8.42
C LYS A 14 -3.64 7.43 8.44
N ILE A 15 -3.47 6.82 9.61
CA ILE A 15 -2.48 5.78 9.84
C ILE A 15 -3.15 4.42 9.70
N ILE A 16 -2.70 3.63 8.71
CA ILE A 16 -3.16 2.26 8.47
C ILE A 16 -2.03 1.33 8.86
N HIS A 17 -2.23 0.51 9.88
CA HIS A 17 -1.29 -0.52 10.29
C HIS A 17 -1.74 -1.87 9.77
N LEU A 18 -0.92 -2.50 8.92
CA LEU A 18 -1.16 -3.86 8.44
C LEU A 18 -0.67 -4.88 9.47
N THR A 19 -1.59 -5.68 9.99
CA THR A 19 -1.33 -6.70 11.03
C THR A 19 -2.35 -7.83 10.94
N MET A 20 -1.91 -9.07 11.11
CA MET A 20 -2.82 -10.24 11.15
C MET A 20 -3.83 -10.20 12.30
N TYR A 21 -3.61 -9.36 13.31
CA TYR A 21 -4.50 -9.18 14.46
C TYR A 21 -5.56 -8.09 14.25
N GLY A 22 -5.54 -7.40 13.10
CA GLY A 22 -6.42 -6.28 12.80
C GLY A 22 -7.85 -6.67 12.36
N GLN A 23 -8.65 -5.65 12.06
CA GLN A 23 -9.98 -5.80 11.48
C GLN A 23 -9.88 -6.37 10.07
N ASN A 24 -10.82 -7.25 9.69
CA ASN A 24 -10.85 -7.82 8.35
C ASN A 24 -10.97 -6.72 7.28
N ILE A 25 -10.11 -6.76 6.26
CA ILE A 25 -10.08 -5.77 5.17
C ILE A 25 -11.44 -5.52 4.54
N ASN A 26 -12.27 -6.55 4.35
CA ASN A 26 -13.60 -6.43 3.73
C ASN A 26 -14.54 -5.51 4.53
N SER A 27 -14.31 -5.35 5.84
CA SER A 27 -15.14 -4.50 6.71
C SER A 27 -14.70 -3.03 6.72
N VAL A 28 -13.47 -2.74 6.30
CA VAL A 28 -12.85 -1.40 6.45
C VAL A 28 -12.40 -0.78 5.14
N GLU A 29 -12.28 -1.55 4.05
CA GLU A 29 -11.76 -1.08 2.75
C GLU A 29 -12.48 0.17 2.22
N MET A 30 -13.81 0.26 2.38
CA MET A 30 -14.59 1.41 1.92
C MET A 30 -14.28 2.67 2.73
N LYS A 31 -14.04 2.54 4.05
CA LYS A 31 -13.68 3.68 4.90
C LYS A 31 -12.31 4.20 4.51
N ILE A 32 -11.34 3.30 4.35
CA ILE A 32 -9.97 3.62 3.97
C ILE A 32 -9.93 4.29 2.59
N ARG A 33 -10.72 3.80 1.62
CA ARG A 33 -10.81 4.39 0.28
C ARG A 33 -11.27 5.86 0.29
N ASN A 34 -12.08 6.24 1.26
CA ASN A 34 -12.61 7.61 1.38
C ASN A 34 -11.65 8.58 2.09
N GLU A 35 -10.49 8.11 2.54
CA GLU A 35 -9.48 8.96 3.18
C GLU A 35 -8.61 9.66 2.12
N ASP A 36 -8.42 10.98 2.26
CA ASP A 36 -7.64 11.79 1.32
C ASP A 36 -6.14 11.45 1.35
N LYS A 37 -5.58 11.28 2.56
CA LYS A 37 -4.16 10.99 2.76
C LYS A 37 -3.99 9.85 3.75
N ILE A 38 -3.23 8.86 3.33
CA ILE A 38 -2.95 7.67 4.14
C ILE A 38 -1.45 7.45 4.30
N LEU A 39 -1.06 6.90 5.44
CA LEU A 39 0.26 6.32 5.70
C LEU A 39 0.07 4.86 6.07
N ILE A 40 0.59 3.97 5.21
CA ILE A 40 0.55 2.53 5.46
C ILE A 40 1.82 2.14 6.21
N VAL A 41 1.64 1.60 7.41
CA VAL A 41 2.69 0.99 8.23
C VAL A 41 2.66 -0.51 8.00
N VAL A 42 3.75 -1.00 7.40
CA VAL A 42 4.08 -2.42 7.31
C VAL A 42 5.23 -2.72 8.24
N GLY A 43 5.25 -3.90 8.84
CA GLY A 43 6.34 -4.30 9.72
C GLY A 43 6.39 -5.81 9.89
N ALA A 44 7.61 -6.30 10.08
CA ALA A 44 7.88 -7.70 10.39
C ALA A 44 7.53 -8.06 11.85
N GLU A 45 7.80 -9.31 12.21
CA GLU A 45 7.36 -10.12 13.37
C GLU A 45 7.11 -9.44 14.74
N LYS A 46 7.69 -8.26 15.03
CA LYS A 46 7.52 -7.55 16.32
C LYS A 46 7.27 -6.05 16.14
N VAL A 47 6.08 -5.70 15.68
CA VAL A 47 5.64 -4.30 15.69
C VAL A 47 5.35 -3.84 17.13
N PRO A 48 5.90 -2.69 17.59
CA PRO A 48 5.64 -2.16 18.93
C PRO A 48 4.15 -1.88 19.18
N ARG A 49 3.71 -2.03 20.43
CA ARG A 49 2.30 -1.83 20.84
C ARG A 49 1.81 -0.41 20.53
N GLU A 50 2.68 0.57 20.65
CA GLU A 50 2.41 1.98 20.42
C GLU A 50 1.90 2.23 19.00
N ILE A 51 2.31 1.41 18.01
CA ILE A 51 1.81 1.51 16.64
C ILE A 51 0.33 1.12 16.56
N TYR A 52 -0.10 0.11 17.32
CA TYR A 52 -1.51 -0.28 17.38
C TYR A 52 -2.38 0.85 17.92
N GLU A 53 -1.88 1.57 18.92
CA GLU A 53 -2.57 2.68 19.59
C GLU A 53 -2.58 3.95 18.72
N LEU A 54 -1.53 4.17 17.93
CA LEU A 54 -1.43 5.31 17.01
C LEU A 54 -2.21 5.12 15.71
N ALA A 55 -2.44 3.89 15.28
CA ALA A 55 -3.15 3.59 14.04
C ALA A 55 -4.63 4.02 14.10
N ASP A 56 -5.11 4.68 13.04
CA ASP A 56 -6.55 4.91 12.85
C ASP A 56 -7.25 3.61 12.41
N TYR A 57 -6.52 2.77 11.69
CA TYR A 57 -6.98 1.47 11.21
C TYR A 57 -5.91 0.41 11.47
N ASN A 58 -6.20 -0.57 12.31
CA ASN A 58 -5.45 -1.82 12.37
C ASN A 58 -6.15 -2.83 11.46
N VAL A 59 -5.50 -3.25 10.37
CA VAL A 59 -6.13 -3.97 9.26
C VAL A 59 -5.45 -5.31 9.01
N ALA A 60 -6.26 -6.36 8.91
CA ALA A 60 -5.85 -7.71 8.59
C ALA A 60 -6.28 -8.06 7.15
N VAL A 61 -5.30 -8.40 6.31
CA VAL A 61 -5.54 -8.98 4.97
C VAL A 61 -5.66 -10.50 5.13
N GLY A 62 -6.72 -10.92 5.83
CA GLY A 62 -6.75 -12.23 6.45
C GLY A 62 -5.97 -12.25 7.77
N ASN A 63 -6.34 -13.19 8.65
CA ASN A 63 -5.82 -13.27 10.02
C ASN A 63 -4.80 -14.40 10.22
N GLN A 64 -4.27 -14.94 9.12
CA GLN A 64 -3.20 -15.94 9.15
C GLN A 64 -1.85 -15.25 8.91
N PRO A 65 -0.75 -15.73 9.53
CA PRO A 65 0.56 -15.17 9.30
C PRO A 65 0.99 -15.39 7.84
N HIS A 66 1.34 -14.30 7.15
CA HIS A 66 1.84 -14.32 5.77
C HIS A 66 2.72 -13.08 5.49
N SER A 67 3.08 -12.89 4.23
CA SER A 67 3.94 -11.79 3.77
C SER A 67 3.30 -10.41 3.92
N GLU A 68 4.05 -9.47 4.47
CA GLU A 68 3.75 -8.03 4.48
C GLU A 68 3.63 -7.44 3.06
N VAL A 69 4.39 -7.97 2.09
CA VAL A 69 4.33 -7.55 0.68
C VAL A 69 2.98 -7.95 0.08
N SER A 70 2.51 -9.16 0.37
CA SER A 70 1.19 -9.61 -0.06
C SER A 70 0.07 -8.79 0.59
N ALA A 71 0.19 -8.50 1.88
CA ALA A 71 -0.76 -7.64 2.59
C ALA A 71 -0.86 -6.25 1.95
N LEU A 72 0.29 -5.62 1.67
CA LEU A 72 0.35 -4.31 1.05
C LEU A 72 -0.25 -4.33 -0.35
N GLY A 73 0.11 -5.32 -1.18
CA GLY A 73 -0.42 -5.46 -2.53
C GLY A 73 -1.95 -5.58 -2.57
N VAL A 74 -2.52 -6.42 -1.70
CA VAL A 74 -3.98 -6.58 -1.62
C VAL A 74 -4.65 -5.32 -1.06
N LEU A 75 -4.10 -4.68 -0.03
CA LEU A 75 -4.67 -3.43 0.49
C LEU A 75 -4.72 -2.35 -0.60
N LEU A 76 -3.61 -2.14 -1.31
CA LEU A 76 -3.53 -1.17 -2.40
C LEU A 76 -4.54 -1.50 -3.51
N ASP A 77 -4.64 -2.76 -3.90
CA ASP A 77 -5.62 -3.20 -4.90
C ASP A 77 -7.06 -2.92 -4.47
N ARG A 78 -7.43 -3.20 -3.21
CA ARG A 78 -8.77 -2.93 -2.69
C ARG A 78 -9.12 -1.44 -2.66
N ILE A 79 -8.16 -0.57 -2.33
CA ILE A 79 -8.43 0.87 -2.23
C ILE A 79 -8.34 1.56 -3.60
N GLN A 80 -7.49 1.09 -4.51
CA GLN A 80 -7.29 1.65 -5.86
C GLN A 80 -8.21 1.02 -6.92
N GLN A 81 -8.86 -0.10 -6.60
CA GLN A 81 -9.82 -0.80 -7.46
C GLN A 81 -9.25 -1.19 -8.84
N GLY A 82 -7.99 -1.63 -8.88
CA GLY A 82 -7.31 -2.06 -10.11
C GLY A 82 -6.83 -0.92 -11.02
N LYS A 83 -7.20 0.34 -10.76
CA LYS A 83 -6.80 1.50 -11.58
C LYS A 83 -5.28 1.70 -11.62
N GLN A 84 -4.56 1.22 -10.62
CA GLN A 84 -3.10 1.25 -10.57
C GLN A 84 -2.45 0.48 -11.72
N PHE A 85 -3.12 -0.52 -12.29
CA PHE A 85 -2.62 -1.30 -13.41
C PHE A 85 -2.79 -0.60 -14.76
N GLU A 86 -3.61 0.45 -14.81
CA GLU A 86 -3.79 1.32 -15.99
C GLU A 86 -2.83 2.53 -15.97
N SER A 87 -2.12 2.70 -14.85
CA SER A 87 -1.22 3.84 -14.63
C SER A 87 0.15 3.58 -15.26
N GLY A 88 0.71 4.59 -15.91
CA GLY A 88 2.09 4.61 -16.38
C GLY A 88 2.94 5.63 -15.63
N PHE A 89 4.27 5.50 -15.73
CA PHE A 89 5.19 6.53 -15.26
C PHE A 89 5.52 7.48 -16.42
N GLU A 90 5.42 8.78 -16.18
CA GLU A 90 5.88 9.78 -17.14
C GLU A 90 7.41 9.70 -17.31
N ASN A 91 7.90 9.91 -18.53
CA ASN A 91 9.33 9.91 -18.85
C ASN A 91 10.10 8.66 -18.41
N SER A 92 9.43 7.50 -18.37
CA SER A 92 10.11 6.24 -18.06
C SER A 92 11.12 5.87 -19.14
N GLU A 93 12.35 5.54 -18.75
CA GLU A 93 13.40 5.08 -19.67
C GLU A 93 13.00 3.79 -20.40
N ARG A 94 12.20 2.94 -19.74
CA ARG A 94 11.75 1.65 -20.27
C ARG A 94 10.28 1.43 -19.99
N VAL A 95 9.57 0.92 -20.99
CA VAL A 95 8.17 0.51 -20.88
C VAL A 95 8.05 -0.94 -21.36
N ILE A 96 7.46 -1.79 -20.52
CA ILE A 96 7.11 -3.17 -20.90
C ILE A 96 5.80 -3.12 -21.68
N ILE A 97 5.77 -3.71 -22.88
CA ILE A 97 4.54 -3.84 -23.67
C ILE A 97 3.92 -5.21 -23.36
N PRO A 98 2.66 -5.27 -22.87
CA PRO A 98 1.99 -6.54 -22.60
C PRO A 98 1.90 -7.40 -23.87
N GLN A 99 2.33 -8.66 -23.77
CA GLN A 99 2.32 -9.62 -24.86
C GLN A 99 1.67 -10.93 -24.41
N LYS A 100 0.93 -11.58 -25.31
CA LYS A 100 0.36 -12.92 -25.05
C LYS A 100 1.46 -13.97 -24.89
N GLN A 101 2.54 -13.86 -25.65
CA GLN A 101 3.73 -14.71 -25.59
C GLN A 101 4.97 -13.88 -25.93
N GLY A 102 6.09 -14.13 -25.25
CA GLY A 102 7.34 -13.39 -25.45
C GLY A 102 7.52 -12.19 -24.52
N LYS A 103 8.52 -11.36 -24.82
CA LYS A 103 8.89 -10.17 -24.04
C LYS A 103 9.15 -9.02 -25.01
N ASP A 104 8.45 -7.90 -24.84
CA ASP A 104 8.64 -6.69 -25.63
C ASP A 104 8.88 -5.49 -24.70
N VAL A 105 9.93 -4.72 -24.98
CA VAL A 105 10.41 -3.61 -24.17
C VAL A 105 10.76 -2.44 -25.08
N ARG A 106 10.10 -1.30 -24.88
CA ARG A 106 10.47 -0.04 -25.53
C ARG A 106 11.43 0.73 -24.64
N ILE A 107 12.50 1.25 -25.25
CA ILE A 107 13.51 2.07 -24.57
C ILE A 107 13.40 3.49 -25.10
N ASN A 108 13.05 4.43 -24.22
CA ASN A 108 13.01 5.85 -24.53
C ASN A 108 14.40 6.43 -24.25
N LYS A 109 15.38 6.16 -25.12
CA LYS A 109 16.66 6.88 -25.08
C LYS A 109 16.42 8.29 -25.59
N THR A 110 16.50 9.30 -24.73
CA THR A 110 17.02 10.60 -25.16
C THR A 110 18.50 10.40 -25.41
N THR A 111 18.89 10.34 -26.67
CA THR A 111 20.29 10.40 -27.10
C THR A 111 20.82 11.78 -26.67
N ASP A 112 21.76 11.82 -25.74
CA ASP A 112 22.75 12.90 -25.66
C ASP A 112 23.83 12.66 -26.73
#